data_AF-B7BG72-F1
#
_entry.id   AF-B7BG72-F1
#
_cell.length_a   1.000
_cell.length_b   1.000
_cell.length_c   1.000
_cell.angle_alpha   90.00
_cell.angle_beta   90.00
_cell.angle_gamma   90.00
#
_symmetry.space_group_name_H-M   'P 1'
#
loop_
_entity.id
_entity.type
_entity.pdbx_description
1 polymer ?
#
loop_
_entity_poly.entity_id
_entity_poly.type
_entity_poly.pdbx_seq_one_letter_code
_entity_poly.pdbx_strand_id
1 'polypeptide(L)'
;MKTTIIKNIGCGLLLLGTTACADYLEKESFDIITPEQVWQDPKLINGVMVNLYDGLNLEDFNYWYRDAWRLQNASSMSDEAQGSFQKDPLFDNGNATYTYEDALFEQKFSDRYKNIRNCNDFISQLQDATALSDSEKKLLLAESRFLRAMHYFTLVKRYGGVPLIDKSQEYDPNNLEALMVPRNKEIEIYDFIIKECQEAAQDLPDTREAEAKYRASKYVALSLCSRAALYAGSIARYGTVQQEGLVGIPASEADRFFQTSYEASKAIITSGKYALYNNKPDNKAQNFCDMFLKGNGDNGEYIFQKQYNVAGGKGHDWDKRNAPFSYRAGGWGCGIAPTLELVEAYEYVDGSKGTLKLEENGKPLRFDDPYEVFANKDPRLFASVYLPGSPCQSTKIEWKRGVIENDDKRHVATSQPDGGNTVEINGVTYSTSGKDGGSDAGDASKTGFYQKKFWDETLTDMNMGKSETPWPVFRLGEIYLNLAEAAMELNKSSEALDAVNKIRERAGIALLSNINMEKIRHERRVELAFEGHRFWDMKRWRIAHLDVAQGGLNGFRGTALYPWYDIRDGKYVFERGANTPKQKRIFLEKNYYTKINQTDMNSNPNLIQNPGYTN
;
A
#
# COMPACT_ATOMS: atom_id res chain seq x y z
N MET A 1 -5.38 35.60 -100.16
CA MET A 1 -5.14 35.63 -98.69
C MET A 1 -5.00 34.16 -98.27
N LYS A 2 -3.88 33.66 -97.74
CA LYS A 2 -3.12 33.98 -96.50
C LYS A 2 -3.83 33.49 -95.21
N THR A 3 -3.20 32.50 -94.57
CA THR A 3 -3.66 31.67 -93.42
C THR A 3 -2.65 31.78 -92.25
N THR A 4 -2.60 30.80 -91.32
CA THR A 4 -1.65 30.62 -90.17
C THR A 4 -1.94 31.56 -88.96
N ILE A 5 -1.60 31.26 -87.68
CA ILE A 5 -0.75 30.24 -87.03
C ILE A 5 -1.35 29.79 -85.67
N ILE A 6 -1.29 28.50 -85.30
CA ILE A 6 -1.18 28.01 -83.88
C ILE A 6 -0.15 26.84 -83.81
N LYS A 7 0.49 26.67 -82.66
CA LYS A 7 1.52 25.69 -82.23
C LYS A 7 1.31 25.35 -80.73
N ASN A 8 1.90 24.38 -80.03
CA ASN A 8 2.97 23.36 -80.19
C ASN A 8 2.76 22.34 -79.00
N ILE A 9 3.36 21.16 -78.82
CA ILE A 9 3.94 20.06 -79.63
C ILE A 9 4.08 18.83 -78.68
N GLY A 10 4.48 17.62 -79.12
CA GLY A 10 4.76 16.51 -78.18
C GLY A 10 5.48 15.27 -78.74
N CYS A 11 5.91 14.38 -77.83
CA CYS A 11 6.45 13.01 -78.01
C CYS A 11 7.85 12.80 -78.66
N GLY A 12 8.59 11.81 -78.13
CA GLY A 12 9.83 11.26 -78.69
C GLY A 12 10.61 10.39 -77.68
N LEU A 13 10.85 9.10 -77.97
CA LEU A 13 11.50 8.13 -77.06
C LEU A 13 13.03 8.07 -77.19
N LEU A 14 13.70 7.59 -76.14
CA LEU A 14 14.92 6.79 -76.24
C LEU A 14 15.05 5.82 -75.04
N LEU A 15 15.48 4.57 -75.29
CA LEU A 15 15.65 3.53 -74.27
C LEU A 15 17.10 3.42 -73.80
N LEU A 16 17.31 3.41 -72.49
CA LEU A 16 18.43 2.75 -71.80
C LEU A 16 17.90 2.17 -70.49
N GLY A 17 18.25 0.92 -70.20
CA GLY A 17 17.85 0.23 -68.97
C GLY A 17 19.01 0.13 -67.98
N THR A 18 18.75 0.50 -66.72
CA THR A 18 19.61 0.16 -65.59
C THR A 18 18.76 -0.34 -64.42
N THR A 19 19.33 -1.30 -63.69
CA THR A 19 18.73 -1.95 -62.51
C THR A 19 18.30 -0.94 -61.44
N ALA A 20 17.01 -0.89 -61.13
CA ALA A 20 16.52 -0.20 -59.93
C ALA A 20 16.85 -1.06 -58.70
N CYS A 21 17.71 -0.57 -57.82
CA CYS A 21 17.96 -1.20 -56.51
C CYS A 21 16.78 -0.88 -55.59
N ALA A 22 15.90 -1.85 -55.32
CA ALA A 22 14.84 -1.69 -54.31
C ALA A 22 15.45 -1.49 -52.91
N ASP A 23 16.46 -2.31 -52.61
CA ASP A 23 17.16 -2.46 -51.33
C ASP A 23 17.90 -1.19 -50.84
N TYR A 24 17.92 -0.09 -51.62
CA TYR A 24 18.50 1.18 -51.17
C TYR A 24 17.53 2.00 -50.30
N LEU A 25 16.22 1.78 -50.43
CA LEU A 25 15.19 2.46 -49.64
C LEU A 25 14.80 1.67 -48.38
N GLU A 26 14.91 0.34 -48.40
CA GLU A 26 14.76 -0.51 -47.21
C GLU A 26 16.05 -0.54 -46.39
N LYS A 27 16.36 0.60 -45.74
CA LYS A 27 17.33 0.62 -44.64
C LYS A 27 16.60 0.36 -43.34
N GLU A 28 16.89 -0.78 -42.71
CA GLU A 28 16.52 -0.98 -41.30
C GLU A 28 17.06 0.17 -40.45
N SER A 29 16.21 0.72 -39.60
CA SER A 29 16.62 1.74 -38.63
C SER A 29 17.24 1.03 -37.43
N PHE A 30 18.58 1.04 -37.33
CA PHE A 30 19.29 0.46 -36.18
C PHE A 30 18.89 1.07 -34.82
N ASP A 31 18.22 2.23 -34.82
CA ASP A 31 17.70 2.91 -33.64
C ASP A 31 16.23 2.56 -33.30
N ILE A 32 15.53 1.78 -34.15
CA ILE A 32 14.11 1.41 -33.97
C ILE A 32 13.95 -0.11 -34.05
N ILE A 33 13.77 -0.75 -32.90
CA ILE A 33 13.37 -2.15 -32.81
C ILE A 33 11.93 -2.30 -33.33
N THR A 34 11.73 -3.09 -34.39
CA THR A 34 10.38 -3.36 -34.92
C THR A 34 9.67 -4.45 -34.11
N PRO A 35 8.32 -4.54 -34.11
CA PRO A 35 7.59 -5.62 -33.45
C PRO A 35 8.05 -7.01 -33.91
N GLU A 36 8.34 -7.17 -35.20
CA GLU A 36 8.78 -8.43 -35.81
C GLU A 36 10.17 -8.85 -35.31
N GLN A 37 11.06 -7.89 -35.06
CA GLN A 37 12.38 -8.13 -34.47
C GLN A 37 12.30 -8.53 -32.98
N VAL A 38 11.35 -7.97 -32.21
CA VAL A 38 11.16 -8.34 -30.78
C VAL A 38 10.97 -9.84 -30.62
N TRP A 39 10.08 -10.44 -31.42
CA TRP A 39 9.69 -11.85 -31.27
C TRP A 39 10.71 -12.87 -31.81
N GLN A 40 11.86 -12.36 -32.30
CA GLN A 40 13.00 -13.14 -32.80
C GLN A 40 14.23 -13.12 -31.86
N ASP A 41 14.27 -12.26 -30.83
CA ASP A 41 15.33 -12.27 -29.80
C ASP A 41 14.74 -12.41 -28.38
N PRO A 42 15.03 -13.50 -27.64
CA PRO A 42 14.60 -13.68 -26.26
C PRO A 42 14.97 -12.53 -25.31
N LYS A 43 16.04 -11.77 -25.59
CA LYS A 43 16.41 -10.58 -24.81
C LYS A 43 15.42 -9.44 -25.01
N LEU A 44 14.93 -9.24 -26.24
CA LEU A 44 13.94 -8.20 -26.55
C LEU A 44 12.57 -8.57 -25.94
N ILE A 45 12.16 -9.84 -26.07
CA ILE A 45 10.95 -10.35 -25.39
C ILE A 45 11.04 -10.14 -23.88
N ASN A 46 12.18 -10.46 -23.27
CA ASN A 46 12.41 -10.21 -21.84
C ASN A 46 12.41 -8.72 -21.49
N GLY A 47 12.91 -7.84 -22.37
CA GLY A 47 12.83 -6.39 -22.22
C GLY A 47 11.39 -5.88 -22.18
N VAL A 48 10.50 -6.38 -23.05
CA VAL A 48 9.07 -6.06 -23.00
C VAL A 48 8.44 -6.58 -21.70
N MET A 49 8.77 -7.81 -21.28
CA MET A 49 8.30 -8.37 -20.00
C MET A 49 8.72 -7.51 -18.80
N VAL A 50 9.95 -6.99 -18.75
CA VAL A 50 10.41 -6.07 -17.69
C VAL A 50 9.51 -4.82 -17.61
N ASN A 51 9.08 -4.26 -18.75
CA ASN A 51 8.15 -3.13 -18.77
C ASN A 51 6.75 -3.50 -18.24
N LEU A 52 6.29 -4.74 -18.40
CA LEU A 52 5.04 -5.21 -17.79
C LEU A 52 5.14 -5.26 -16.25
N TYR A 53 6.31 -5.65 -15.70
CA TYR A 53 6.57 -5.61 -14.26
C TYR A 53 6.69 -4.18 -13.71
N ASP A 54 7.39 -3.26 -14.39
CA ASP A 54 7.51 -1.85 -13.96
C ASP A 54 6.14 -1.11 -14.02
N GLY A 55 5.21 -1.58 -14.87
CA GLY A 55 3.84 -1.10 -14.96
C GLY A 55 2.92 -1.48 -13.78
N LEU A 56 3.35 -2.35 -12.86
CA LEU A 56 2.58 -2.72 -11.66
C LEU A 56 2.35 -1.51 -10.73
N ASN A 57 1.11 -1.36 -10.25
CA ASN A 57 0.83 -0.52 -9.09
C ASN A 57 0.72 -1.42 -7.86
N LEU A 58 1.61 -1.23 -6.90
CA LEU A 58 1.78 -2.08 -5.72
C LEU A 58 1.46 -1.37 -4.40
N GLU A 59 0.97 -0.13 -4.48
CA GLU A 59 0.71 0.75 -3.32
C GLU A 59 1.93 0.88 -2.39
N ASP A 60 3.11 0.94 -3.00
CA ASP A 60 4.42 0.95 -2.37
C ASP A 60 4.87 2.33 -1.84
N PHE A 61 6.09 2.41 -1.31
CA PHE A 61 6.69 3.60 -0.68
C PHE A 61 6.59 4.91 -1.47
N ASN A 62 6.60 4.85 -2.80
CA ASN A 62 6.48 6.05 -3.65
C ASN A 62 5.04 6.28 -4.15
N TYR A 63 4.09 5.38 -3.85
CA TYR A 63 2.69 5.51 -4.25
C TYR A 63 1.88 6.28 -3.21
N TRP A 64 1.63 7.55 -3.52
CA TRP A 64 0.72 8.42 -2.80
C TRP A 64 -0.57 8.55 -3.62
N TYR A 65 -1.73 8.60 -2.95
CA TYR A 65 -3.04 8.63 -3.62
C TYR A 65 -3.35 9.93 -4.36
N ARG A 66 -2.48 10.93 -4.22
CA ARG A 66 -2.53 12.29 -4.77
C ARG A 66 -1.09 12.80 -4.91
N ASP A 67 -0.90 14.12 -5.05
CA ASP A 67 0.41 14.75 -4.93
C ASP A 67 1.21 14.25 -3.71
N ALA A 68 2.46 13.81 -3.90
CA ALA A 68 3.27 13.20 -2.84
C ALA A 68 3.61 14.14 -1.65
N TRP A 69 3.36 15.46 -1.77
CA TRP A 69 3.50 16.41 -0.67
C TRP A 69 2.35 16.32 0.36
N ARG A 70 1.19 15.75 -0.02
CA ARG A 70 0.02 15.57 0.84
C ARG A 70 0.15 14.40 1.82
N LEU A 71 1.05 13.46 1.53
CA LEU A 71 1.36 12.30 2.36
C LEU A 71 0.12 11.40 2.63
N GLN A 72 -0.81 11.39 1.66
CA GLN A 72 -2.01 10.56 1.68
C GLN A 72 -1.73 9.15 1.16
N ASN A 73 -1.78 8.17 2.05
CA ASN A 73 -1.64 6.74 1.76
C ASN A 73 -2.70 5.96 2.56
N ALA A 74 -2.71 4.62 2.45
CA ALA A 74 -3.70 3.79 3.14
C ALA A 74 -3.61 3.94 4.67
N SER A 75 -2.41 4.08 5.22
CA SER A 75 -2.17 4.24 6.66
C SER A 75 -2.77 5.55 7.18
N SER A 76 -2.44 6.70 6.57
CA SER A 76 -2.99 8.02 6.96
C SER A 76 -4.48 8.18 6.63
N MET A 77 -5.03 7.37 5.73
CA MET A 77 -6.47 7.26 5.48
C MET A 77 -7.21 6.29 6.41
N SER A 78 -6.52 5.52 7.25
CA SER A 78 -7.12 4.58 8.20
C SER A 78 -7.03 5.08 9.66
N ASP A 79 -7.51 4.28 10.61
CA ASP A 79 -7.35 4.53 12.05
C ASP A 79 -5.94 4.19 12.59
N GLU A 80 -4.99 3.80 11.73
CA GLU A 80 -3.57 3.65 12.08
C GLU A 80 -2.88 4.99 12.37
N ALA A 81 -3.14 6.00 11.54
CA ALA A 81 -2.29 7.18 11.46
C ALA A 81 -2.99 8.43 10.91
N GLN A 82 -2.26 9.54 10.96
CA GLN A 82 -2.58 10.82 10.32
C GLN A 82 -1.37 11.33 9.53
N GLY A 83 -1.58 12.29 8.61
CA GLY A 83 -0.47 13.12 8.15
C GLY A 83 -0.04 14.10 9.25
N SER A 84 1.24 14.11 9.63
CA SER A 84 1.79 15.07 10.62
C SER A 84 1.76 16.49 10.08
N PHE A 85 2.24 16.64 8.84
CA PHE A 85 2.32 17.91 8.11
C PHE A 85 0.99 18.65 8.14
N GLN A 86 1.04 19.97 8.30
CA GLN A 86 -0.18 20.75 8.51
C GLN A 86 -0.90 21.05 7.20
N LYS A 87 -0.22 21.65 6.22
CA LYS A 87 -0.80 22.35 5.06
C LYS A 87 -1.50 21.48 4.00
N ASP A 88 -1.85 20.24 4.33
CA ASP A 88 -2.67 19.38 3.48
C ASP A 88 -4.18 19.54 3.82
N PRO A 89 -5.05 19.83 2.83
CA PRO A 89 -6.47 20.08 3.04
C PRO A 89 -7.29 18.95 3.70
N LEU A 90 -6.79 17.71 3.76
CA LEU A 90 -7.46 16.61 4.49
C LEU A 90 -7.33 16.80 6.01
N PHE A 91 -6.32 17.56 6.45
CA PHE A 91 -5.85 17.57 7.83
C PHE A 91 -5.65 18.97 8.43
N ASP A 92 -5.52 20.04 7.65
CA ASP A 92 -5.09 21.40 8.09
C ASP A 92 -6.07 22.22 8.96
N ASN A 93 -6.98 21.59 9.72
CA ASN A 93 -7.87 22.33 10.62
C ASN A 93 -8.37 21.49 11.81
N GLY A 94 -7.92 21.84 13.02
CA GLY A 94 -8.31 21.16 14.26
C GLY A 94 -9.79 21.30 14.66
N ASN A 95 -10.59 22.12 13.98
CA ASN A 95 -12.02 22.32 14.25
C ASN A 95 -12.94 22.05 13.05
N ALA A 96 -12.40 21.60 11.91
CA ALA A 96 -13.20 21.24 10.74
C ALA A 96 -13.38 19.72 10.57
N THR A 97 -14.13 19.35 9.54
CA THR A 97 -14.49 17.98 9.20
C THR A 97 -14.14 17.69 7.75
N TYR A 98 -13.30 16.67 7.52
CA TYR A 98 -12.95 16.18 6.21
C TYR A 98 -13.90 15.06 5.78
N THR A 99 -14.68 15.31 4.72
CA THR A 99 -15.44 14.25 4.03
C THR A 99 -14.56 13.62 2.96
N TYR A 100 -14.46 12.28 2.93
CA TYR A 100 -13.67 11.57 1.92
C TYR A 100 -14.15 11.93 0.50
N GLU A 101 -13.23 12.43 -0.33
CA GLU A 101 -13.52 12.96 -1.66
C GLU A 101 -13.99 11.90 -2.67
N ASP A 102 -14.72 12.36 -3.70
CA ASP A 102 -15.23 11.52 -4.79
C ASP A 102 -14.12 10.85 -5.61
N ALA A 103 -12.98 11.54 -5.76
CA ALA A 103 -11.82 11.12 -6.52
C ALA A 103 -10.69 10.56 -5.63
N LEU A 104 -11.04 9.93 -4.50
CA LEU A 104 -10.18 9.61 -3.35
C LEU A 104 -8.77 9.03 -3.64
N PHE A 105 -8.58 8.32 -4.75
CA PHE A 105 -7.31 7.65 -5.08
C PHE A 105 -6.57 8.26 -6.29
N GLU A 106 -7.15 9.29 -6.93
CA GLU A 106 -6.80 10.01 -8.18
C GLU A 106 -6.33 9.19 -9.41
N GLN A 107 -6.17 7.87 -9.28
CA GLN A 107 -5.84 6.94 -10.35
C GLN A 107 -6.96 6.88 -11.39
N LYS A 108 -6.67 7.25 -12.64
CA LYS A 108 -7.62 7.16 -13.75
C LYS A 108 -7.82 5.72 -14.21
N PHE A 109 -9.00 5.46 -14.75
CA PHE A 109 -9.38 4.15 -15.28
C PHE A 109 -8.46 3.76 -16.44
N SER A 110 -8.34 4.67 -17.41
CA SER A 110 -7.48 4.58 -18.60
C SER A 110 -6.00 4.27 -18.29
N ASP A 111 -5.45 4.70 -17.15
CA ASP A 111 -4.05 4.42 -16.77
C ASP A 111 -3.78 2.98 -16.31
N ARG A 112 -4.83 2.18 -16.05
CA ARG A 112 -4.71 0.72 -15.88
C ARG A 112 -5.03 -0.03 -17.16
N TYR A 113 -5.99 0.43 -17.97
CA TYR A 113 -6.28 -0.22 -19.26
C TYR A 113 -5.12 -0.17 -20.26
N LYS A 114 -4.26 0.85 -20.21
CA LYS A 114 -2.96 0.84 -20.93
C LYS A 114 -2.11 -0.40 -20.59
N ASN A 115 -1.99 -0.73 -19.31
CA ASN A 115 -1.14 -1.84 -18.86
C ASN A 115 -1.80 -3.21 -19.05
N ILE A 116 -3.13 -3.28 -18.91
CA ILE A 116 -3.94 -4.46 -19.29
C ILE A 116 -3.79 -4.74 -20.80
N ARG A 117 -3.87 -3.69 -21.64
CA ARG A 117 -3.61 -3.81 -23.08
C ARG A 117 -2.20 -4.32 -23.35
N ASN A 118 -1.16 -3.75 -22.73
CA ASN A 118 0.22 -4.23 -22.90
C ASN A 118 0.36 -5.72 -22.54
N CYS A 119 -0.32 -6.19 -21.49
CA CYS A 119 -0.36 -7.62 -21.14
C CYS A 119 -1.09 -8.45 -22.21
N ASN A 120 -2.23 -7.99 -22.72
CA ASN A 120 -3.00 -8.67 -23.75
C ASN A 120 -2.25 -8.75 -25.09
N ASP A 121 -1.64 -7.64 -25.52
CA ASP A 121 -0.86 -7.52 -26.75
C ASP A 121 0.36 -8.45 -26.68
N PHE A 122 1.05 -8.53 -25.53
CA PHE A 122 2.13 -9.49 -25.29
C PHE A 122 1.63 -10.95 -25.30
N ILE A 123 0.52 -11.27 -24.62
CA ILE A 123 -0.09 -12.61 -24.59
C ILE A 123 -0.50 -13.10 -25.99
N SER A 124 -0.96 -12.19 -26.85
CA SER A 124 -1.30 -12.51 -28.24
C SER A 124 -0.04 -12.82 -29.05
N GLN A 125 0.92 -11.89 -29.08
CA GLN A 125 2.10 -11.96 -29.97
C GLN A 125 3.16 -12.99 -29.52
N LEU A 126 3.19 -13.37 -28.24
CA LEU A 126 4.05 -14.44 -27.72
C LEU A 126 3.84 -15.80 -28.40
N GLN A 127 2.66 -16.00 -29.00
CA GLN A 127 2.35 -17.21 -29.78
C GLN A 127 3.26 -17.31 -31.01
N ASP A 128 3.47 -16.20 -31.70
CA ASP A 128 4.26 -16.09 -32.94
C ASP A 128 5.77 -16.10 -32.71
N ALA A 129 6.23 -15.98 -31.46
CA ALA A 129 7.65 -15.96 -31.12
C ALA A 129 8.38 -17.24 -31.57
N THR A 130 9.28 -17.14 -32.55
CA THR A 130 10.00 -18.31 -33.10
C THR A 130 11.25 -18.67 -32.30
N ALA A 131 11.78 -17.74 -31.51
CA ALA A 131 13.04 -17.89 -30.77
C ALA A 131 12.89 -18.44 -29.34
N LEU A 132 11.70 -18.92 -28.94
CA LEU A 132 11.41 -19.46 -27.61
C LEU A 132 10.87 -20.90 -27.69
N SER A 133 11.28 -21.73 -26.74
CA SER A 133 10.64 -23.05 -26.52
C SER A 133 9.21 -22.89 -25.99
N ASP A 134 8.39 -23.93 -26.18
CA ASP A 134 7.02 -23.97 -25.62
C ASP A 134 7.02 -23.80 -24.10
N SER A 135 8.04 -24.32 -23.40
CA SER A 135 8.25 -24.11 -21.97
C SER A 135 8.48 -22.64 -21.59
N GLU A 136 9.27 -21.90 -22.36
CA GLU A 136 9.52 -20.47 -22.13
C GLU A 136 8.30 -19.63 -22.47
N LYS A 137 7.60 -19.94 -23.58
CA LYS A 137 6.30 -19.32 -23.92
C LYS A 137 5.29 -19.54 -22.79
N LYS A 138 5.15 -20.77 -22.29
CA LYS A 138 4.20 -21.11 -21.21
C LYS A 138 4.53 -20.36 -19.91
N LEU A 139 5.81 -20.26 -19.56
CA LEU A 139 6.28 -19.50 -18.39
C LEU A 139 5.98 -18.00 -18.52
N LEU A 140 6.31 -17.39 -19.66
CA LEU A 140 6.06 -15.97 -19.90
C LEU A 140 4.56 -15.65 -19.97
N LEU A 141 3.75 -16.53 -20.58
CA LEU A 141 2.28 -16.44 -20.59
C LEU A 141 1.73 -16.42 -19.15
N ALA A 142 2.18 -17.34 -18.30
CA ALA A 142 1.74 -17.42 -16.91
C ALA A 142 2.12 -16.16 -16.10
N GLU A 143 3.30 -15.58 -16.36
CA GLU A 143 3.70 -14.29 -15.78
C GLU A 143 2.80 -13.14 -16.25
N SER A 144 2.57 -12.98 -17.57
CA SER A 144 1.71 -11.91 -18.10
C SER A 144 0.27 -11.99 -17.58
N ARG A 145 -0.26 -13.20 -17.38
CA ARG A 145 -1.60 -13.41 -16.78
C ARG A 145 -1.63 -13.00 -15.31
N PHE A 146 -0.60 -13.31 -14.53
CA PHE A 146 -0.48 -12.80 -13.16
C PHE A 146 -0.39 -11.26 -13.12
N LEU A 147 0.39 -10.63 -14.01
CA LEU A 147 0.50 -9.16 -14.08
C LEU A 147 -0.84 -8.51 -14.46
N ARG A 148 -1.56 -9.09 -15.41
CA ARG A 148 -2.93 -8.70 -15.77
C ARG A 148 -3.91 -8.84 -14.60
N ALA A 149 -3.84 -9.94 -13.84
CA ALA A 149 -4.63 -10.15 -12.65
C ALA A 149 -4.34 -9.10 -11.55
N MET A 150 -3.08 -8.71 -11.34
CA MET A 150 -2.71 -7.60 -10.45
C MET A 150 -3.33 -6.26 -10.88
N HIS A 151 -3.37 -5.96 -12.17
CA HIS A 151 -4.05 -4.76 -12.68
C HIS A 151 -5.56 -4.80 -12.46
N TYR A 152 -6.22 -5.93 -12.70
CA TYR A 152 -7.65 -6.07 -12.39
C TYR A 152 -7.94 -6.00 -10.89
N PHE A 153 -7.09 -6.58 -10.03
CA PHE A 153 -7.21 -6.44 -8.58
C PHE A 153 -7.05 -4.98 -8.11
N THR A 154 -6.17 -4.21 -8.77
CA THR A 154 -5.98 -2.77 -8.52
C THR A 154 -7.26 -1.97 -8.80
N LEU A 155 -7.97 -2.32 -9.89
CA LEU A 155 -9.23 -1.70 -10.33
C LEU A 155 -10.43 -2.13 -9.47
N VAL A 156 -10.64 -3.43 -9.27
CA VAL A 156 -11.88 -3.95 -8.65
C VAL A 156 -12.05 -3.44 -7.22
N LYS A 157 -10.97 -3.42 -6.41
CA LYS A 157 -11.03 -2.90 -5.04
C LYS A 157 -11.32 -1.39 -4.95
N ARG A 158 -11.14 -0.66 -6.06
CA ARG A 158 -11.46 0.78 -6.19
C ARG A 158 -12.85 1.03 -6.76
N TYR A 159 -13.26 0.30 -7.79
CA TYR A 159 -14.42 0.62 -8.63
C TYR A 159 -15.56 -0.39 -8.56
N GLY A 160 -15.34 -1.57 -7.99
CA GLY A 160 -16.22 -2.73 -8.16
C GLY A 160 -16.07 -3.30 -9.56
N GLY A 161 -17.17 -3.65 -10.20
CA GLY A 161 -17.20 -4.12 -11.58
C GLY A 161 -16.61 -3.10 -12.57
N VAL A 162 -15.85 -3.59 -13.55
CA VAL A 162 -15.17 -2.80 -14.60
C VAL A 162 -15.24 -3.57 -15.93
N PRO A 163 -15.01 -2.97 -17.11
CA PRO A 163 -14.99 -3.71 -18.37
C PRO A 163 -13.92 -4.82 -18.38
N LEU A 164 -14.33 -6.07 -18.60
CA LEU A 164 -13.40 -7.18 -18.76
C LEU A 164 -12.91 -7.22 -20.21
N ILE A 165 -11.60 -7.03 -20.39
CA ILE A 165 -10.91 -6.97 -21.67
C ILE A 165 -9.69 -7.87 -21.53
N ASP A 166 -9.87 -9.13 -21.91
CA ASP A 166 -8.92 -10.25 -21.75
C ASP A 166 -8.12 -10.57 -23.04
N LYS A 167 -8.31 -9.74 -24.08
CA LYS A 167 -7.63 -9.81 -25.37
C LYS A 167 -7.32 -8.40 -25.91
N SER A 168 -6.49 -8.33 -26.94
CA SER A 168 -6.20 -7.10 -27.65
C SER A 168 -7.47 -6.53 -28.32
N GLN A 169 -7.56 -5.20 -28.38
CA GLN A 169 -8.61 -4.50 -29.13
C GLN A 169 -7.98 -3.81 -30.34
N GLU A 170 -8.45 -4.18 -31.53
CA GLU A 170 -8.10 -3.53 -32.79
C GLU A 170 -8.83 -2.19 -32.93
N TYR A 171 -8.16 -1.18 -33.49
CA TYR A 171 -8.75 0.12 -33.77
C TYR A 171 -9.24 0.15 -35.22
N ASP A 172 -10.57 0.05 -35.40
CA ASP A 172 -11.22 0.39 -36.65
C ASP A 172 -11.85 1.80 -36.53
N PRO A 173 -11.42 2.81 -37.31
CA PRO A 173 -12.03 4.14 -37.29
C PRO A 173 -13.51 4.15 -37.71
N ASN A 174 -14.00 3.08 -38.36
CA ASN A 174 -15.40 2.92 -38.75
C ASN A 174 -16.26 2.22 -37.68
N ASN A 175 -15.64 1.62 -36.66
CA ASN A 175 -16.32 0.81 -35.63
C ASN A 175 -15.78 1.11 -34.23
N LEU A 176 -15.87 2.37 -33.80
CA LEU A 176 -15.47 2.80 -32.46
C LEU A 176 -16.34 2.19 -31.35
N GLU A 177 -17.56 1.75 -31.65
CA GLU A 177 -18.47 1.13 -30.69
C GLU A 177 -17.94 -0.21 -30.16
N ALA A 178 -17.19 -0.98 -30.98
CA ALA A 178 -16.50 -2.19 -30.54
C ALA A 178 -15.42 -1.96 -29.47
N LEU A 179 -15.00 -0.70 -29.25
CA LEU A 179 -14.09 -0.32 -28.17
C LEU A 179 -14.82 0.04 -26.87
N MET A 180 -16.12 0.37 -26.93
CA MET A 180 -16.94 0.90 -25.84
C MET A 180 -17.52 -0.22 -24.96
N VAL A 181 -16.65 -1.07 -24.43
CA VAL A 181 -17.05 -2.23 -23.62
C VAL A 181 -17.73 -1.76 -22.31
N PRO A 182 -18.94 -2.25 -21.97
CA PRO A 182 -19.63 -1.90 -20.72
C PRO A 182 -18.93 -2.50 -19.49
N ARG A 183 -19.31 -2.06 -18.29
CA ARG A 183 -18.79 -2.66 -17.03
C ARG A 183 -19.32 -4.09 -16.86
N ASN A 184 -18.42 -5.04 -16.58
CA ASN A 184 -18.77 -6.33 -16.00
C ASN A 184 -19.13 -6.19 -14.52
N LYS A 185 -19.71 -7.23 -13.93
CA LYS A 185 -20.08 -7.27 -12.51
C LYS A 185 -18.83 -7.41 -11.62
N GLU A 186 -18.91 -6.96 -10.37
CA GLU A 186 -17.78 -7.05 -9.42
C GLU A 186 -17.34 -8.51 -9.21
N ILE A 187 -18.31 -9.42 -9.10
CA ILE A 187 -18.07 -10.87 -9.00
C ILE A 187 -17.30 -11.43 -10.20
N GLU A 188 -17.65 -11.04 -11.44
CA GLU A 188 -17.04 -11.53 -12.67
C GLU A 188 -15.55 -11.14 -12.76
N ILE A 189 -15.19 -9.98 -12.22
CA ILE A 189 -13.80 -9.52 -12.17
C ILE A 189 -13.00 -10.26 -11.09
N TYR A 190 -13.56 -10.54 -9.92
CA TYR A 190 -12.89 -11.38 -8.92
C TYR A 190 -12.71 -12.82 -9.40
N ASP A 191 -13.73 -13.40 -10.06
CA ASP A 191 -13.63 -14.75 -10.65
C ASP A 191 -12.59 -14.81 -11.78
N PHE A 192 -12.48 -13.77 -12.62
CA PHE A 192 -11.39 -13.65 -13.59
C PHE A 192 -10.01 -13.58 -12.92
N ILE A 193 -9.82 -12.72 -11.90
CA ILE A 193 -8.54 -12.62 -11.15
C ILE A 193 -8.16 -13.98 -10.55
N ILE A 194 -9.11 -14.68 -9.93
CA ILE A 194 -8.89 -15.99 -9.31
C ILE A 194 -8.49 -17.03 -10.37
N LYS A 195 -9.21 -17.08 -11.51
CA LYS A 195 -8.89 -17.99 -12.62
C LYS A 195 -7.50 -17.74 -13.21
N GLU A 196 -7.16 -16.48 -13.48
CA GLU A 196 -5.83 -16.09 -13.96
C GLU A 196 -4.73 -16.54 -12.98
N CYS A 197 -4.94 -16.34 -11.68
CA CYS A 197 -3.97 -16.74 -10.65
C CYS A 197 -3.84 -18.26 -10.49
N GLN A 198 -4.96 -18.99 -10.49
CA GLN A 198 -4.97 -20.45 -10.31
C GLN A 198 -4.34 -21.16 -11.50
N GLU A 199 -4.61 -20.71 -12.72
CA GLU A 199 -4.01 -21.29 -13.92
C GLU A 199 -2.54 -20.88 -14.07
N ALA A 200 -2.17 -19.62 -13.78
CA ALA A 200 -0.77 -19.23 -13.73
C ALA A 200 0.02 -20.03 -12.68
N ALA A 201 -0.57 -20.35 -11.53
CA ALA A 201 0.06 -21.17 -10.49
C ALA A 201 0.29 -22.65 -10.88
N GLN A 202 -0.25 -23.13 -12.00
CA GLN A 202 0.08 -24.45 -12.56
C GLN A 202 1.37 -24.42 -13.40
N ASP A 203 1.73 -23.24 -13.93
CA ASP A 203 2.75 -23.05 -14.97
C ASP A 203 3.96 -22.23 -14.50
N LEU A 204 3.79 -21.39 -13.48
CA LEU A 204 4.88 -20.73 -12.76
C LEU A 204 5.61 -21.74 -11.87
N PRO A 205 6.94 -21.64 -11.71
CA PRO A 205 7.70 -22.56 -10.86
C PRO A 205 7.45 -22.29 -9.37
N ASP A 206 7.65 -23.33 -8.54
CA ASP A 206 7.65 -23.25 -7.07
C ASP A 206 8.65 -22.20 -6.54
N THR A 207 9.84 -22.13 -7.17
CA THR A 207 10.97 -21.29 -6.80
C THR A 207 11.59 -20.67 -8.07
N ARG A 208 12.28 -19.54 -7.91
CA ARG A 208 12.97 -18.84 -9.00
C ARG A 208 14.48 -18.81 -8.75
N GLU A 209 15.27 -18.96 -9.80
CA GLU A 209 16.73 -18.80 -9.76
C GLU A 209 17.12 -17.34 -9.44
N ALA A 210 18.38 -17.11 -9.06
CA ALA A 210 18.84 -15.86 -8.47
C ALA A 210 18.57 -14.63 -9.35
N GLU A 211 18.77 -14.74 -10.67
CA GLU A 211 18.55 -13.70 -11.68
C GLU A 211 17.06 -13.38 -11.88
N ALA A 212 16.18 -14.31 -11.50
CA ALA A 212 14.73 -14.23 -11.67
C ALA A 212 13.98 -14.15 -10.33
N LYS A 213 14.67 -14.03 -9.19
CA LYS A 213 14.08 -14.23 -7.84
C LYS A 213 12.98 -13.22 -7.44
N TYR A 214 12.86 -12.11 -8.17
CA TYR A 214 11.80 -11.11 -8.00
C TYR A 214 10.66 -11.21 -9.05
N ARG A 215 10.67 -12.23 -9.91
CA ARG A 215 9.58 -12.55 -10.84
C ARG A 215 8.55 -13.46 -10.17
N ALA A 216 7.32 -13.48 -10.66
CA ALA A 216 6.23 -14.23 -10.04
C ALA A 216 6.56 -15.74 -9.94
N SER A 217 6.46 -16.31 -8.74
CA SER A 217 6.41 -17.76 -8.54
C SER A 217 4.95 -18.23 -8.47
N LYS A 218 4.74 -19.54 -8.48
CA LYS A 218 3.46 -20.18 -8.14
C LYS A 218 2.82 -19.62 -6.88
N TYR A 219 3.61 -19.43 -5.83
CA TYR A 219 3.12 -18.93 -4.54
C TYR A 219 2.85 -17.43 -4.55
N VAL A 220 3.48 -16.66 -5.45
CA VAL A 220 3.10 -15.26 -5.73
C VAL A 220 1.69 -15.20 -6.33
N ALA A 221 1.40 -16.03 -7.33
CA ALA A 221 0.07 -16.09 -7.94
C ALA A 221 -0.99 -16.60 -6.94
N LEU A 222 -0.70 -17.64 -6.15
CA LEU A 222 -1.58 -18.09 -5.07
C LEU A 222 -1.79 -17.03 -3.97
N SER A 223 -0.83 -16.14 -3.73
CA SER A 223 -0.99 -15.05 -2.74
C SER A 223 -1.97 -13.99 -3.23
N LEU A 224 -1.94 -13.65 -4.53
CA LEU A 224 -2.98 -12.81 -5.13
C LEU A 224 -4.35 -13.52 -5.10
N CYS A 225 -4.40 -14.82 -5.41
CA CYS A 225 -5.63 -15.62 -5.30
C CYS A 225 -6.22 -15.57 -3.88
N SER A 226 -5.40 -15.82 -2.85
CA SER A 226 -5.75 -15.72 -1.43
C SER A 226 -6.34 -14.35 -1.08
N ARG A 227 -5.61 -13.26 -1.39
CA ARG A 227 -6.03 -11.90 -1.06
C ARG A 227 -7.30 -11.48 -1.82
N ALA A 228 -7.38 -11.76 -3.12
CA ALA A 228 -8.53 -11.40 -3.95
C ALA A 228 -9.80 -12.17 -3.53
N ALA A 229 -9.68 -13.47 -3.26
CA ALA A 229 -10.80 -14.28 -2.78
C ALA A 229 -11.24 -13.87 -1.37
N LEU A 230 -10.31 -13.52 -0.46
CA LEU A 230 -10.67 -12.97 0.86
C LEU A 230 -11.47 -11.66 0.74
N TYR A 231 -11.09 -10.78 -0.20
CA TYR A 231 -11.80 -9.52 -0.46
C TYR A 231 -13.20 -9.78 -1.03
N ALA A 232 -13.33 -10.66 -2.02
CA ALA A 232 -14.61 -11.04 -2.60
C ALA A 232 -15.56 -11.67 -1.56
N GLY A 233 -15.07 -12.61 -0.75
CA GLY A 233 -15.84 -13.23 0.34
C GLY A 233 -16.29 -12.22 1.39
N SER A 234 -15.44 -11.25 1.73
CA SER A 234 -15.80 -10.15 2.63
C SER A 234 -16.90 -9.26 2.04
N ILE A 235 -16.78 -8.90 0.77
CA ILE A 235 -17.73 -8.03 0.07
C ILE A 235 -19.09 -8.73 -0.10
N ALA A 236 -19.11 -10.06 -0.25
CA ALA A 236 -20.32 -10.87 -0.22
C ALA A 236 -20.93 -11.00 1.19
N ARG A 237 -20.11 -11.23 2.23
CA ARG A 237 -20.58 -11.44 3.61
C ARG A 237 -21.10 -10.16 4.27
N TYR A 238 -20.42 -9.03 4.05
CA TYR A 238 -20.66 -7.77 4.77
C TYR A 238 -21.29 -6.68 3.90
N GLY A 239 -21.27 -6.83 2.56
CA GLY A 239 -21.78 -5.85 1.62
C GLY A 239 -23.23 -6.07 1.17
N THR A 240 -23.68 -5.18 0.29
CA THR A 240 -24.97 -5.26 -0.40
C THR A 240 -24.75 -5.14 -1.90
N VAL A 241 -25.54 -5.88 -2.70
CA VAL A 241 -25.53 -5.80 -4.16
C VAL A 241 -26.32 -4.58 -4.60
N GLN A 242 -25.75 -3.77 -5.50
CA GLN A 242 -26.41 -2.64 -6.14
C GLN A 242 -26.09 -2.62 -7.63
N GLN A 243 -26.88 -1.88 -8.43
CA GLN A 243 -26.68 -1.76 -9.89
C GLN A 243 -26.48 -3.13 -10.57
N GLU A 244 -27.37 -4.08 -10.29
CA GLU A 244 -27.37 -5.45 -10.88
C GLU A 244 -26.09 -6.29 -10.66
N GLY A 245 -25.21 -5.87 -9.74
CA GLY A 245 -23.92 -6.50 -9.47
C GLY A 245 -22.70 -5.72 -9.97
N LEU A 246 -22.88 -4.51 -10.53
CA LEU A 246 -21.74 -3.62 -10.82
C LEU A 246 -21.00 -3.20 -9.55
N VAL A 247 -21.68 -3.17 -8.39
CA VAL A 247 -21.03 -3.12 -7.08
C VAL A 247 -21.71 -4.07 -6.10
N GLY A 248 -20.92 -4.69 -5.23
CA GLY A 248 -21.35 -5.74 -4.31
C GLY A 248 -21.42 -7.12 -4.96
N ILE A 249 -21.36 -8.15 -4.13
CA ILE A 249 -21.38 -9.56 -4.52
C ILE A 249 -22.54 -10.24 -3.75
N PRO A 250 -23.30 -11.18 -4.34
CA PRO A 250 -24.37 -11.88 -3.62
C PRO A 250 -23.85 -12.63 -2.41
N ALA A 251 -24.55 -12.55 -1.28
CA ALA A 251 -24.12 -13.16 -0.02
C ALA A 251 -24.00 -14.70 -0.06
N SER A 252 -24.65 -15.36 -1.03
CA SER A 252 -24.47 -16.79 -1.32
C SER A 252 -23.04 -17.17 -1.71
N GLU A 253 -22.29 -16.24 -2.28
CA GLU A 253 -20.95 -16.48 -2.81
C GLU A 253 -19.86 -16.38 -1.74
N ALA A 254 -20.19 -15.87 -0.55
CA ALA A 254 -19.22 -15.60 0.51
C ALA A 254 -18.40 -16.86 0.86
N ASP A 255 -19.08 -17.98 1.11
CA ASP A 255 -18.45 -19.24 1.50
C ASP A 255 -17.60 -19.84 0.36
N ARG A 256 -18.00 -19.64 -0.90
CA ARG A 256 -17.20 -20.04 -2.09
C ARG A 256 -15.86 -19.30 -2.11
N PHE A 257 -15.91 -17.97 -2.00
CA PHE A 257 -14.71 -17.13 -2.02
C PHE A 257 -13.83 -17.34 -0.77
N PHE A 258 -14.42 -17.52 0.41
CA PHE A 258 -13.64 -17.88 1.60
C PHE A 258 -12.99 -19.26 1.46
N GLN A 259 -13.66 -20.27 0.89
CA GLN A 259 -13.05 -21.58 0.65
C GLN A 259 -11.86 -21.48 -0.34
N THR A 260 -11.98 -20.69 -1.41
CA THR A 260 -10.84 -20.40 -2.32
C THR A 260 -9.68 -19.72 -1.60
N SER A 261 -9.95 -18.73 -0.73
CA SER A 261 -8.92 -18.06 0.07
C SER A 261 -8.23 -19.02 1.05
N TYR A 262 -9.02 -19.85 1.74
CA TYR A 262 -8.55 -20.88 2.66
C TYR A 262 -7.63 -21.88 1.95
N GLU A 263 -8.02 -22.40 0.78
CA GLU A 263 -7.25 -23.34 -0.02
C GLU A 263 -5.92 -22.75 -0.50
N ALA A 264 -5.96 -21.57 -1.13
CA ALA A 264 -4.75 -20.89 -1.62
C ALA A 264 -3.77 -20.59 -0.48
N SER A 265 -4.28 -20.08 0.66
CA SER A 265 -3.46 -19.76 1.83
C SER A 265 -2.85 -21.01 2.47
N LYS A 266 -3.64 -22.09 2.59
CA LYS A 266 -3.18 -23.36 3.14
C LYS A 266 -2.14 -24.01 2.23
N ALA A 267 -2.31 -23.97 0.91
CA ALA A 267 -1.33 -24.49 -0.06
C ALA A 267 0.02 -23.75 -0.02
N ILE A 268 0.03 -22.45 0.26
CA ILE A 268 1.27 -21.68 0.51
C ILE A 268 1.92 -22.14 1.82
N ILE A 269 1.16 -22.18 2.93
CA ILE A 269 1.69 -22.50 4.26
C ILE A 269 2.21 -23.95 4.33
N THR A 270 1.49 -24.93 3.80
CA THR A 270 1.91 -26.35 3.82
C THR A 270 3.03 -26.68 2.83
N SER A 271 3.44 -25.74 1.98
CA SER A 271 4.54 -25.96 1.03
C SER A 271 5.92 -26.05 1.71
N GLY A 272 6.07 -25.47 2.90
CA GLY A 272 7.36 -25.32 3.58
C GLY A 272 8.37 -24.40 2.87
N LYS A 273 7.99 -23.71 1.78
CA LYS A 273 8.88 -22.84 0.99
C LYS A 273 9.17 -21.48 1.65
N TYR A 274 8.36 -21.11 2.63
CA TYR A 274 8.45 -19.85 3.37
C TYR A 274 8.31 -20.12 4.87
N ALA A 275 8.94 -19.28 5.70
CA ALA A 275 8.88 -19.35 7.15
C ALA A 275 8.63 -17.97 7.76
N LEU A 276 8.06 -17.91 8.97
CA LEU A 276 7.96 -16.64 9.70
C LEU A 276 9.34 -16.23 10.21
N TYR A 277 9.74 -14.98 9.96
CA TYR A 277 11.05 -14.47 10.35
C TYR A 277 11.24 -14.52 11.88
N ASN A 278 12.27 -15.25 12.32
CA ASN A 278 12.58 -15.49 13.73
C ASN A 278 14.11 -15.63 13.96
N ASN A 279 14.93 -14.85 13.23
CA ASN A 279 16.40 -14.90 13.30
C ASN A 279 16.99 -14.27 14.59
N LYS A 280 16.19 -13.53 15.36
CA LYS A 280 16.56 -12.99 16.69
C LYS A 280 15.48 -13.37 17.73
N PRO A 281 15.33 -14.67 18.08
CA PRO A 281 14.23 -15.14 18.92
C PRO A 281 14.19 -14.46 20.29
N ASP A 282 15.35 -14.12 20.87
CA ASP A 282 15.47 -13.51 22.20
C ASP A 282 15.24 -11.98 22.21
N ASN A 283 15.22 -11.34 21.03
CA ASN A 283 14.88 -9.92 20.88
C ASN A 283 13.81 -9.75 19.81
N LYS A 284 12.57 -10.03 20.21
CA LYS A 284 11.39 -10.05 19.33
C LYS A 284 11.12 -8.72 18.62
N ALA A 285 11.44 -7.59 19.25
CA ALA A 285 11.30 -6.26 18.63
C ALA A 285 12.32 -6.07 17.51
N GLN A 286 13.61 -6.33 17.78
CA GLN A 286 14.64 -6.25 16.74
C GLN A 286 14.41 -7.30 15.63
N ASN A 287 13.91 -8.47 15.97
CA ASN A 287 13.52 -9.50 15.01
C ASN A 287 12.46 -9.01 14.01
N PHE A 288 11.38 -8.39 14.51
CA PHE A 288 10.35 -7.84 13.63
C PHE A 288 10.86 -6.64 12.81
N CYS A 289 11.76 -5.83 13.38
CA CYS A 289 12.41 -4.71 12.69
C CYS A 289 13.33 -5.18 11.53
N ASP A 290 14.22 -6.12 11.81
CA ASP A 290 15.21 -6.64 10.85
C ASP A 290 14.57 -7.32 9.63
N MET A 291 13.38 -7.91 9.81
CA MET A 291 12.61 -8.51 8.71
C MET A 291 12.36 -7.53 7.55
N PHE A 292 12.13 -6.25 7.87
CA PHE A 292 11.87 -5.19 6.89
C PHE A 292 13.13 -4.43 6.45
N LEU A 293 14.17 -4.38 7.30
CA LEU A 293 15.33 -3.50 7.13
C LEU A 293 16.65 -4.20 6.76
N LYS A 294 16.73 -5.54 6.81
CA LYS A 294 17.98 -6.29 6.63
C LYS A 294 17.81 -7.47 5.66
N GLY A 295 18.93 -8.00 5.18
CA GLY A 295 18.97 -9.07 4.17
C GLY A 295 18.41 -8.70 2.80
N ASN A 296 18.11 -7.41 2.54
CA ASN A 296 17.42 -6.93 1.34
C ASN A 296 16.19 -7.79 0.99
N GLY A 297 15.36 -8.13 1.99
CA GLY A 297 14.13 -8.91 1.79
C GLY A 297 14.34 -10.40 1.47
N ASP A 298 15.58 -10.89 1.35
CA ASP A 298 15.90 -12.32 1.32
C ASP A 298 15.79 -12.92 2.74
N ASN A 299 14.59 -12.81 3.33
CA ASN A 299 14.31 -13.05 4.74
C ASN A 299 13.52 -14.35 5.00
N GLY A 300 13.09 -15.06 3.95
CA GLY A 300 12.32 -16.30 4.03
C GLY A 300 10.82 -16.13 4.33
N GLU A 301 10.37 -14.94 4.72
CA GLU A 301 8.95 -14.62 4.96
C GLU A 301 8.29 -13.91 3.76
N TYR A 302 9.06 -13.12 3.01
CA TYR A 302 8.58 -12.44 1.82
C TYR A 302 8.30 -13.45 0.69
N ILE A 303 7.07 -13.41 0.16
CA ILE A 303 6.63 -14.26 -0.96
C ILE A 303 6.79 -13.48 -2.27
N PHE A 304 6.44 -12.20 -2.27
CA PHE A 304 6.66 -11.27 -3.37
C PHE A 304 7.02 -9.89 -2.84
N GLN A 305 7.95 -9.22 -3.50
CA GLN A 305 8.48 -7.94 -3.04
C GLN A 305 8.83 -7.02 -4.22
N LYS A 306 8.68 -5.71 -4.03
CA LYS A 306 9.30 -4.71 -4.91
C LYS A 306 10.65 -4.30 -4.32
N GLN A 307 11.64 -4.29 -5.20
CA GLN A 307 13.03 -3.99 -4.88
C GLN A 307 13.42 -2.63 -5.45
N TYR A 308 14.33 -1.97 -4.74
CA TYR A 308 14.82 -0.64 -5.07
C TYR A 308 16.34 -0.68 -5.19
N ASN A 309 16.89 0.22 -6.00
CA ASN A 309 18.33 0.29 -6.25
C ASN A 309 18.73 1.73 -6.59
N VAL A 310 19.38 2.40 -5.65
CA VAL A 310 19.82 3.80 -5.75
C VAL A 310 20.93 3.96 -6.78
N ALA A 311 21.85 2.98 -6.88
CA ALA A 311 22.90 2.98 -7.89
C ALA A 311 22.35 2.93 -9.33
N GLY A 312 21.20 2.26 -9.53
CA GLY A 312 20.43 2.23 -10.77
C GLY A 312 19.36 3.32 -10.89
N GLY A 313 19.35 4.33 -10.02
CA GLY A 313 18.39 5.45 -10.06
C GLY A 313 16.94 5.10 -9.70
N LYS A 314 16.69 3.90 -9.15
CA LYS A 314 15.37 3.36 -8.76
C LYS A 314 15.28 3.22 -7.23
N GLY A 315 15.72 4.22 -6.47
CA GLY A 315 15.52 4.33 -5.02
C GLY A 315 14.13 4.85 -4.64
N HIS A 316 13.81 4.89 -3.34
CA HIS A 316 12.56 5.45 -2.81
C HIS A 316 12.73 6.54 -1.76
N ASP A 317 11.62 7.23 -1.45
CA ASP A 317 11.59 8.42 -0.61
C ASP A 317 11.21 8.17 0.86
N TRP A 318 10.91 6.93 1.27
CA TRP A 318 10.17 6.67 2.51
C TRP A 318 10.86 7.24 3.75
N ASP A 319 12.17 7.04 3.84
CA ASP A 319 12.99 7.49 4.96
C ASP A 319 13.00 9.02 5.08
N LYS A 320 13.21 9.72 3.96
CA LYS A 320 13.13 11.18 3.90
C LYS A 320 11.74 11.69 4.25
N ARG A 321 10.68 11.06 3.73
CA ARG A 321 9.30 11.50 3.97
C ARG A 321 8.85 11.25 5.40
N ASN A 322 9.33 10.21 6.08
CA ASN A 322 8.84 9.81 7.41
C ASN A 322 9.80 10.06 8.58
N ALA A 323 11.05 10.48 8.33
CA ALA A 323 12.04 10.77 9.37
C ALA A 323 11.48 11.65 10.51
N PRO A 324 11.70 11.28 11.79
CA PRO A 324 11.39 12.13 12.94
C PRO A 324 12.11 13.47 12.85
N PHE A 325 11.58 14.52 13.49
CA PHE A 325 11.88 15.91 13.13
C PHE A 325 13.38 16.25 13.13
N SER A 326 14.13 15.85 14.16
CA SER A 326 15.58 16.15 14.25
C SER A 326 16.46 15.34 13.28
N TYR A 327 15.93 14.25 12.70
CA TYR A 327 16.68 13.30 11.87
C TYR A 327 16.50 13.54 10.36
N ARG A 328 15.52 14.37 9.95
CA ARG A 328 15.15 14.57 8.54
C ARG A 328 16.19 15.32 7.67
N ALA A 329 17.35 15.71 8.22
CA ALA A 329 18.37 16.54 7.57
C ALA A 329 17.82 17.84 6.92
N GLY A 330 16.82 18.46 7.55
CA GLY A 330 16.19 19.69 7.06
C GLY A 330 15.23 19.50 5.88
N GLY A 331 14.46 20.55 5.58
CA GLY A 331 13.37 20.49 4.61
C GLY A 331 12.18 19.67 5.10
N TRP A 332 11.54 18.95 4.18
CA TRP A 332 10.37 18.10 4.45
C TRP A 332 10.72 16.81 5.20
N GLY A 333 9.74 16.25 5.91
CA GLY A 333 9.83 14.94 6.57
C GLY A 333 8.61 14.68 7.47
N CYS A 334 8.78 13.91 8.55
CA CYS A 334 7.78 13.70 9.60
C CYS A 334 6.44 13.04 9.19
N GLY A 335 6.30 12.57 7.95
CA GLY A 335 5.02 12.51 7.25
C GLY A 335 3.88 11.76 7.94
N ILE A 336 4.11 10.55 8.41
CA ILE A 336 3.11 9.72 9.07
C ILE A 336 3.23 9.79 10.60
N ALA A 337 2.17 10.24 11.27
CA ALA A 337 1.98 10.22 12.72
C ALA A 337 1.01 9.07 13.11
N PRO A 338 1.51 7.96 13.69
CA PRO A 338 0.66 6.92 14.27
C PRO A 338 -0.27 7.46 15.36
N THR A 339 -1.45 6.88 15.51
CA THR A 339 -2.46 7.31 16.50
C THR A 339 -2.29 6.57 17.83
N LEU A 340 -2.77 7.17 18.92
CA LEU A 340 -2.84 6.47 20.21
C LEU A 340 -3.75 5.23 20.13
N GLU A 341 -4.82 5.27 19.33
CA GLU A 341 -5.68 4.11 19.07
C GLU A 341 -4.93 2.92 18.42
N LEU A 342 -3.90 3.19 17.61
CA LEU A 342 -3.00 2.13 17.12
C LEU A 342 -2.02 1.68 18.21
N VAL A 343 -1.40 2.62 18.93
CA VAL A 343 -0.44 2.30 20.01
C VAL A 343 -1.08 1.47 21.14
N GLU A 344 -2.38 1.67 21.41
CA GLU A 344 -3.15 0.90 22.39
C GLU A 344 -3.81 -0.36 21.81
N ALA A 345 -3.81 -0.55 20.49
CA ALA A 345 -4.18 -1.83 19.88
C ALA A 345 -3.10 -2.90 20.12
N TYR A 346 -1.83 -2.53 20.30
CA TYR A 346 -0.80 -3.48 20.72
C TYR A 346 -1.02 -3.91 22.18
N GLU A 347 -1.28 -5.19 22.43
CA GLU A 347 -1.48 -5.77 23.77
C GLU A 347 -0.22 -5.66 24.64
N TYR A 348 -0.32 -6.01 25.93
CA TYR A 348 0.84 -6.36 26.74
C TYR A 348 1.26 -7.82 26.46
N VAL A 349 2.52 -8.18 26.74
CA VAL A 349 3.07 -9.53 26.45
C VAL A 349 2.33 -10.67 27.16
N ASP A 350 1.63 -10.38 28.25
CA ASP A 350 0.78 -11.31 29.00
C ASP A 350 -0.62 -11.52 28.37
N GLY A 351 -0.94 -10.81 27.29
CA GLY A 351 -2.25 -10.81 26.64
C GLY A 351 -3.29 -9.92 27.33
N SER A 352 -2.88 -9.02 28.24
CA SER A 352 -3.77 -8.00 28.79
C SER A 352 -3.93 -6.80 27.84
N LYS A 353 -5.05 -6.09 27.97
CA LYS A 353 -5.45 -5.03 27.04
C LYS A 353 -4.40 -3.91 26.96
N GLY A 354 -4.03 -3.53 25.73
CA GLY A 354 -2.99 -2.54 25.44
C GLY A 354 -3.23 -1.09 25.89
N THR A 355 -4.33 -0.79 26.58
CA THR A 355 -4.62 0.55 27.10
C THR A 355 -3.59 0.96 28.15
N LEU A 356 -2.88 2.07 27.91
CA LEU A 356 -1.84 2.59 28.80
C LEU A 356 -2.44 3.05 30.13
N LYS A 357 -1.94 2.49 31.22
CA LYS A 357 -2.16 2.99 32.57
C LYS A 357 -1.32 4.25 32.78
N LEU A 358 -1.98 5.41 32.80
CA LEU A 358 -1.33 6.72 32.98
C LEU A 358 -1.49 7.30 34.40
N GLU A 359 -2.36 6.70 35.21
CA GLU A 359 -2.68 7.14 36.57
C GLU A 359 -2.95 5.97 37.52
N GLU A 360 -2.90 6.25 38.82
CA GLU A 360 -3.34 5.35 39.87
C GLU A 360 -3.96 6.17 41.02
N ASN A 361 -5.12 5.75 41.53
CA ASN A 361 -5.86 6.43 42.61
C ASN A 361 -6.08 7.94 42.36
N GLY A 362 -6.35 8.33 41.11
CA GLY A 362 -6.55 9.72 40.70
C GLY A 362 -5.29 10.59 40.67
N LYS A 363 -4.10 9.97 40.68
CA LYS A 363 -2.80 10.66 40.54
C LYS A 363 -2.06 10.17 39.30
N PRO A 364 -1.49 11.07 38.47
CA PRO A 364 -0.66 10.67 37.34
C PRO A 364 0.52 9.80 37.80
N LEU A 365 0.80 8.73 37.06
CA LEU A 365 2.04 7.97 37.18
C LEU A 365 3.20 8.83 36.65
N ARG A 366 4.37 8.67 37.28
CA ARG A 366 5.55 9.51 37.07
C ARG A 366 6.73 8.63 36.69
N PHE A 367 7.41 8.96 35.61
CA PHE A 367 8.44 8.15 34.96
C PHE A 367 9.76 8.93 34.86
N ASP A 368 10.90 8.26 34.94
CA ASP A 368 12.22 8.90 34.80
C ASP A 368 12.63 9.00 33.32
N ASP A 369 12.21 8.03 32.50
CA ASP A 369 12.24 8.14 31.03
C ASP A 369 10.83 7.96 30.45
N PRO A 370 10.37 8.80 29.50
CA PRO A 370 9.03 8.67 28.92
C PRO A 370 8.83 7.36 28.13
N TYR A 371 9.87 6.58 27.84
CA TYR A 371 9.75 5.25 27.24
C TYR A 371 9.22 4.19 28.22
N GLU A 372 9.33 4.42 29.54
CA GLU A 372 8.95 3.47 30.59
C GLU A 372 7.43 3.17 30.63
N VAL A 373 6.59 4.12 30.20
CA VAL A 373 5.12 3.95 30.14
C VAL A 373 4.67 2.83 29.18
N PHE A 374 5.56 2.41 28.28
CA PHE A 374 5.33 1.34 27.32
C PHE A 374 5.93 -0.01 27.72
N ALA A 375 6.51 -0.14 28.93
CA ALA A 375 7.13 -1.38 29.38
C ALA A 375 6.19 -2.60 29.24
N ASN A 376 6.75 -3.74 28.81
CA ASN A 376 6.03 -5.02 28.61
C ASN A 376 4.90 -5.01 27.55
N LYS A 377 4.85 -4.02 26.66
CA LYS A 377 3.97 -4.02 25.47
C LYS A 377 4.46 -5.01 24.39
N ASP A 378 3.57 -5.39 23.47
CA ASP A 378 3.87 -6.24 22.30
C ASP A 378 5.17 -5.78 21.59
N PRO A 379 6.16 -6.66 21.39
CA PRO A 379 7.43 -6.32 20.75
C PRO A 379 7.30 -5.66 19.37
N ARG A 380 6.20 -5.93 18.63
CA ARG A 380 5.91 -5.31 17.33
C ARG A 380 5.63 -3.82 17.43
N LEU A 381 5.18 -3.30 18.58
CA LEU A 381 4.98 -1.86 18.81
C LEU A 381 6.32 -1.11 18.65
N PHE A 382 7.35 -1.54 19.37
CA PHE A 382 8.67 -0.91 19.38
C PHE A 382 9.42 -1.02 18.04
N ALA A 383 9.05 -1.99 17.21
CA ALA A 383 9.54 -2.12 15.84
C ALA A 383 8.75 -1.27 14.82
N SER A 384 7.48 -1.00 15.10
CA SER A 384 6.57 -0.32 14.15
C SER A 384 6.42 1.17 14.40
N VAL A 385 6.55 1.63 15.66
CA VAL A 385 6.30 3.01 16.09
C VAL A 385 7.48 3.53 16.91
N TYR A 386 7.93 4.74 16.57
CA TYR A 386 8.77 5.58 17.42
C TYR A 386 7.89 6.26 18.48
N LEU A 387 8.05 5.81 19.72
CA LEU A 387 7.41 6.30 20.93
C LEU A 387 8.26 7.41 21.58
N PRO A 388 7.68 8.28 22.44
CA PRO A 388 8.46 9.19 23.29
C PRO A 388 9.57 8.45 24.05
N GLY A 389 10.81 8.95 23.99
CA GLY A 389 11.98 8.32 24.61
C GLY A 389 12.62 7.17 23.84
N SER A 390 12.04 6.72 22.71
CA SER A 390 12.58 5.58 21.95
C SER A 390 14.03 5.79 21.50
N PRO A 391 14.91 4.79 21.59
CA PRO A 391 16.20 4.80 20.90
C PRO A 391 16.04 5.07 19.41
N CYS A 392 16.87 5.98 18.89
CA CYS A 392 16.95 6.30 17.47
C CYS A 392 18.37 6.77 17.13
N GLN A 393 19.06 6.01 16.28
CA GLN A 393 20.48 6.12 15.97
C GLN A 393 21.32 6.12 17.27
N SER A 394 22.19 7.12 17.45
CA SER A 394 23.03 7.28 18.66
C SER A 394 22.35 8.02 19.81
N THR A 395 21.07 8.39 19.69
CA THR A 395 20.32 9.18 20.68
C THR A 395 18.90 8.62 20.86
N LYS A 396 17.91 9.47 21.18
CA LYS A 396 16.51 9.07 21.34
C LYS A 396 15.54 10.11 20.77
N ILE A 397 14.28 9.70 20.63
CA ILE A 397 13.16 10.55 20.21
C ILE A 397 12.72 11.46 21.36
N GLU A 398 12.90 12.76 21.21
CA GLU A 398 12.52 13.76 22.23
C GLU A 398 11.25 14.51 21.81
N TRP A 399 10.10 13.85 21.98
CA TRP A 399 8.79 14.47 21.81
C TRP A 399 8.17 14.68 23.21
N LYS A 400 7.90 15.93 23.60
CA LYS A 400 7.11 16.26 24.80
C LYS A 400 6.26 17.51 24.57
N ARG A 401 5.07 17.57 25.15
CA ARG A 401 4.09 18.66 24.94
C ARG A 401 4.52 19.98 25.58
N GLY A 402 5.22 19.89 26.70
CA GLY A 402 5.59 21.06 27.49
C GLY A 402 6.34 20.72 28.77
N VAL A 403 6.45 21.75 29.61
CA VAL A 403 7.08 21.73 30.93
C VAL A 403 6.07 22.17 31.98
N ILE A 404 6.01 21.45 33.11
CA ILE A 404 5.23 21.83 34.30
C ILE A 404 6.17 22.55 35.26
N GLU A 405 5.79 23.75 35.69
CA GLU A 405 6.53 24.55 36.68
C GLU A 405 5.98 24.31 38.09
N ASN A 406 4.65 24.28 38.20
CA ASN A 406 3.87 23.95 39.38
C ASN A 406 2.45 23.55 38.93
N ASP A 407 1.57 23.21 39.87
CA ASP A 407 0.24 22.67 39.53
C ASP A 407 -0.65 23.68 38.78
N ASP A 408 -0.45 24.99 38.99
CA ASP A 408 -1.20 26.06 38.33
C ASP A 408 -0.54 26.56 37.03
N LYS A 409 0.74 26.23 36.77
CA LYS A 409 1.54 26.87 35.71
C LYS A 409 2.32 25.87 34.85
N ARG A 410 2.05 25.92 33.54
CA ARG A 410 2.65 25.06 32.52
C ARG A 410 3.04 25.85 31.28
N HIS A 411 4.09 25.38 30.59
CA HIS A 411 4.66 26.00 29.40
C HIS A 411 4.62 25.03 28.22
N VAL A 412 3.87 25.38 27.17
CA VAL A 412 3.63 24.52 26.00
C VAL A 412 4.62 24.85 24.88
N ALA A 413 4.97 23.86 24.06
CA ALA A 413 5.68 24.11 22.80
C ALA A 413 4.76 24.84 21.79
N THR A 414 5.12 26.07 21.40
CA THR A 414 4.31 26.94 20.52
C THR A 414 4.80 27.00 19.07
N SER A 415 6.06 26.64 18.83
CA SER A 415 6.71 26.60 17.50
C SER A 415 7.04 25.15 17.09
N GLN A 416 7.48 24.95 15.85
CA GLN A 416 8.20 23.72 15.49
C GLN A 416 9.52 23.58 16.31
N PRO A 417 10.07 22.38 16.54
CA PRO A 417 11.20 22.16 17.46
C PRO A 417 12.47 23.00 17.22
N ASP A 418 12.80 23.33 15.97
CA ASP A 418 13.92 24.20 15.61
C ASP A 418 13.59 25.72 15.73
N GLY A 419 12.34 26.06 16.03
CA GLY A 419 11.82 27.42 16.19
C GLY A 419 11.91 28.02 17.60
N GLY A 420 12.89 27.61 18.41
CA GLY A 420 13.20 28.25 19.70
C GLY A 420 12.25 27.92 20.86
N ASN A 421 11.71 26.69 20.91
CA ASN A 421 10.84 26.21 21.99
C ASN A 421 11.57 26.07 23.35
N THR A 422 11.74 27.18 24.06
CA THR A 422 12.38 27.26 25.38
C THR A 422 11.65 28.18 26.34
N VAL A 423 11.74 27.89 27.64
CA VAL A 423 11.31 28.75 28.73
C VAL A 423 12.42 28.87 29.79
N GLU A 424 12.64 30.06 30.33
CA GLU A 424 13.51 30.26 31.50
C GLU A 424 12.67 30.24 32.78
N ILE A 425 13.07 29.41 33.75
CA ILE A 425 12.43 29.31 35.06
C ILE A 425 13.52 29.31 36.12
N ASN A 426 13.50 30.28 37.03
CA ASN A 426 14.49 30.44 38.11
C ASN A 426 15.96 30.47 37.61
N GLY A 427 16.21 31.07 36.44
CA GLY A 427 17.55 31.14 35.82
C GLY A 427 17.99 29.86 35.10
N VAL A 428 17.11 28.87 34.93
CA VAL A 428 17.37 27.63 34.18
C VAL A 428 16.49 27.59 32.93
N THR A 429 17.11 27.38 31.76
CA THR A 429 16.40 27.28 30.48
C THR A 429 16.01 25.83 30.19
N TYR A 430 14.71 25.58 30.04
CA TYR A 430 14.14 24.29 29.68
C TYR A 430 13.59 24.33 28.26
N SER A 431 13.90 23.32 27.42
CA SER A 431 13.15 23.12 26.17
C SER A 431 11.72 22.67 26.48
N THR A 432 10.73 23.26 25.80
CA THR A 432 9.32 22.87 25.94
C THR A 432 8.90 21.75 25.00
N SER A 433 9.61 21.53 23.88
CA SER A 433 9.29 20.48 22.89
C SER A 433 10.14 19.22 22.95
N GLY A 434 11.41 19.34 23.39
CA GLY A 434 12.47 18.44 22.92
C GLY A 434 12.80 18.71 21.44
N LYS A 435 13.77 17.98 20.87
CA LYS A 435 14.16 18.15 19.45
C LYS A 435 13.17 17.55 18.42
N ASP A 436 12.20 16.73 18.84
CA ASP A 436 11.35 15.94 17.92
C ASP A 436 9.85 16.28 17.89
N GLY A 437 9.30 17.20 18.69
CA GLY A 437 7.94 17.70 18.41
C GLY A 437 7.23 18.57 19.45
N GLY A 438 6.26 18.00 20.16
CA GLY A 438 5.45 18.67 21.19
C GLY A 438 4.36 19.63 20.70
N SER A 439 4.67 20.47 19.72
CA SER A 439 3.80 21.58 19.31
C SER A 439 2.75 21.21 18.27
N ASP A 440 1.62 21.91 18.34
CA ASP A 440 0.61 21.92 17.28
C ASP A 440 1.11 22.62 16.00
N ALA A 441 2.21 23.40 16.06
CA ALA A 441 2.78 24.11 14.93
C ALA A 441 3.83 23.30 14.13
N GLY A 442 3.91 23.57 12.82
CA GLY A 442 4.90 23.03 11.88
C GLY A 442 4.84 21.52 11.67
N ASP A 443 5.88 20.97 11.04
CA ASP A 443 5.83 19.63 10.41
C ASP A 443 5.88 18.45 11.40
N ALA A 444 6.30 18.69 12.65
CA ALA A 444 6.48 17.63 13.64
C ALA A 444 5.18 16.89 14.00
N SER A 445 5.29 15.64 14.45
CA SER A 445 4.14 14.78 14.77
C SER A 445 3.18 15.44 15.76
N LYS A 446 1.87 15.25 15.53
CA LYS A 446 0.77 15.80 16.33
C LYS A 446 0.16 14.80 17.31
N THR A 447 0.65 13.57 17.33
CA THR A 447 0.10 12.46 18.15
C THR A 447 1.00 12.02 19.29
N GLY A 448 2.25 12.50 19.34
CA GLY A 448 3.29 11.96 20.23
C GLY A 448 4.16 10.87 19.59
N PHE A 449 3.83 10.44 18.37
CA PHE A 449 4.39 9.23 17.75
C PHE A 449 4.89 9.47 16.32
N TYR A 450 5.90 8.72 15.90
CA TYR A 450 6.36 8.64 14.51
C TYR A 450 6.30 7.19 14.00
N GLN A 451 6.14 6.99 12.68
CA GLN A 451 6.30 5.64 12.11
C GLN A 451 7.78 5.23 12.19
N LYS A 452 8.06 4.03 12.72
CA LYS A 452 9.39 3.40 12.68
C LYS A 452 9.48 2.30 11.62
N LYS A 453 8.39 1.59 11.36
CA LYS A 453 8.34 0.50 10.36
C LYS A 453 8.84 1.01 9.00
N PHE A 454 9.76 0.26 8.39
CA PHE A 454 10.45 0.59 7.13
C PHE A 454 11.44 1.76 7.15
N TRP A 455 11.74 2.37 8.31
CA TRP A 455 12.75 3.44 8.41
C TRP A 455 14.12 2.85 8.79
N ASP A 456 15.10 2.91 7.89
CA ASP A 456 16.46 2.41 8.15
C ASP A 456 17.31 3.44 8.89
N GLU A 457 17.50 3.20 10.18
CA GLU A 457 18.35 4.04 11.04
C GLU A 457 19.79 4.19 10.52
N THR A 458 20.24 3.29 9.63
CA THR A 458 21.59 3.35 9.04
C THR A 458 21.72 4.23 7.78
N LEU A 459 20.63 4.77 7.24
CA LEU A 459 20.68 5.66 6.07
C LEU A 459 21.21 7.06 6.45
N THR A 460 22.37 7.43 5.89
CA THR A 460 23.02 8.74 6.11
C THR A 460 22.65 9.80 5.09
N ASP A 461 22.35 9.42 3.85
CA ASP A 461 21.93 10.34 2.78
C ASP A 461 20.40 10.56 2.82
N MET A 462 19.97 11.41 3.76
CA MET A 462 18.56 11.70 4.03
C MET A 462 17.97 12.67 2.98
N ASN A 463 17.87 12.19 1.73
CA ASN A 463 17.32 12.87 0.55
C ASN A 463 16.31 11.98 -0.20
N MET A 464 15.64 12.55 -1.20
CA MET A 464 14.71 11.81 -2.07
C MET A 464 15.45 10.79 -2.96
N GLY A 465 14.81 9.64 -3.20
CA GLY A 465 15.35 8.56 -4.02
C GLY A 465 16.62 7.90 -3.46
N LYS A 466 16.83 7.92 -2.13
CA LYS A 466 18.03 7.38 -1.45
C LYS A 466 17.81 6.11 -0.64
N SER A 467 16.56 5.67 -0.53
CA SER A 467 16.18 4.50 0.27
C SER A 467 16.17 3.26 -0.61
N GLU A 468 16.68 2.12 -0.10
CA GLU A 468 16.75 0.82 -0.82
C GLU A 468 15.94 -0.30 -0.16
N THR A 469 15.28 -0.05 0.99
CA THR A 469 14.50 -1.09 1.69
C THR A 469 13.38 -1.64 0.80
N PRO A 470 13.15 -2.97 0.76
CA PRO A 470 12.17 -3.57 -0.14
C PRO A 470 10.74 -3.55 0.42
N TRP A 471 9.78 -3.32 -0.46
CA TRP A 471 8.34 -3.31 -0.13
C TRP A 471 7.76 -4.73 -0.19
N PRO A 472 7.19 -5.28 0.90
CA PRO A 472 6.52 -6.57 0.89
C PRO A 472 5.18 -6.46 0.17
N VAL A 473 5.07 -7.06 -1.02
CA VAL A 473 3.81 -7.11 -1.79
C VAL A 473 2.91 -8.23 -1.27
N PHE A 474 3.51 -9.37 -0.92
CA PHE A 474 2.90 -10.52 -0.23
C PHE A 474 3.93 -11.14 0.73
N ARG A 475 3.54 -11.45 1.97
CA ARG A 475 4.41 -12.09 2.97
C ARG A 475 3.65 -13.12 3.80
N LEU A 476 4.34 -14.13 4.35
CA LEU A 476 3.71 -15.27 5.01
C LEU A 476 2.82 -14.87 6.21
N GLY A 477 3.18 -13.83 6.95
CA GLY A 477 2.33 -13.31 8.04
C GLY A 477 0.94 -12.87 7.58
N GLU A 478 0.81 -12.28 6.39
CA GLU A 478 -0.50 -11.98 5.78
C GLU A 478 -1.25 -13.28 5.44
N ILE A 479 -0.56 -14.28 4.89
CA ILE A 479 -1.18 -15.54 4.46
C ILE A 479 -1.74 -16.34 5.64
N TYR A 480 -1.07 -16.34 6.79
CA TYR A 480 -1.64 -16.88 8.03
C TYR A 480 -2.91 -16.14 8.47
N LEU A 481 -2.95 -14.81 8.34
CA LEU A 481 -4.14 -14.01 8.68
C LEU A 481 -5.27 -14.15 7.66
N ASN A 482 -4.95 -14.34 6.37
CA ASN A 482 -5.92 -14.67 5.32
C ASN A 482 -6.51 -16.08 5.56
N LEU A 483 -5.67 -17.07 5.90
CA LEU A 483 -6.12 -18.39 6.32
C LEU A 483 -7.01 -18.33 7.56
N ALA A 484 -6.60 -17.59 8.60
CA ALA A 484 -7.35 -17.50 9.84
C ALA A 484 -8.74 -16.90 9.66
N GLU A 485 -8.83 -15.81 8.91
CA GLU A 485 -10.09 -15.13 8.62
C GLU A 485 -11.02 -16.02 7.78
N ALA A 486 -10.51 -16.61 6.69
CA ALA A 486 -11.28 -17.53 5.86
C ALA A 486 -11.69 -18.81 6.62
N ALA A 487 -10.83 -19.35 7.48
CA ALA A 487 -11.15 -20.50 8.32
C ALA A 487 -12.29 -20.17 9.31
N MET A 488 -12.24 -19.00 9.96
CA MET A 488 -13.29 -18.57 10.91
C MET A 488 -14.63 -18.36 10.20
N GLU A 489 -14.64 -17.72 9.04
CA GLU A 489 -15.83 -17.52 8.18
C GLU A 489 -16.45 -18.84 7.69
N LEU A 490 -15.65 -19.91 7.61
CA LEU A 490 -16.08 -21.27 7.26
C LEU A 490 -16.33 -22.16 8.48
N ASN A 491 -16.42 -21.58 9.69
CA ASN A 491 -16.63 -22.27 10.97
C ASN A 491 -15.49 -23.23 11.41
N LYS A 492 -14.29 -23.13 10.79
CA LYS A 492 -13.09 -23.93 11.09
C LYS A 492 -12.26 -23.27 12.19
N SER A 493 -12.86 -22.99 13.34
CA SER A 493 -12.29 -22.15 14.40
C SER A 493 -10.96 -22.64 14.99
N SER A 494 -10.68 -23.95 15.01
CA SER A 494 -9.36 -24.47 15.42
C SER A 494 -8.26 -23.99 14.49
N GLU A 495 -8.43 -24.14 13.17
CA GLU A 495 -7.41 -23.71 12.20
C GLU A 495 -7.21 -22.19 12.22
N ALA A 496 -8.27 -21.43 12.51
CA ALA A 496 -8.18 -19.98 12.71
C ALA A 496 -7.39 -19.61 13.98
N LEU A 497 -7.56 -20.35 15.07
CA LEU A 497 -6.81 -20.18 16.31
C LEU A 497 -5.33 -20.54 16.12
N ASP A 498 -5.05 -21.66 15.46
CA ASP A 498 -3.70 -22.15 15.19
C ASP A 498 -2.91 -21.17 14.30
N ALA A 499 -3.54 -20.67 13.23
CA ALA A 499 -2.94 -19.71 12.32
C ALA A 499 -2.64 -18.35 12.98
N VAL A 500 -3.52 -17.85 13.84
CA VAL A 500 -3.25 -16.64 14.65
C VAL A 500 -2.16 -16.90 15.69
N ASN A 501 -2.19 -18.04 16.38
CA ASN A 501 -1.20 -18.37 17.40
C ASN A 501 0.23 -18.51 16.82
N LYS A 502 0.40 -18.89 15.54
CA LYS A 502 1.71 -18.85 14.87
C LYS A 502 2.29 -17.43 14.74
N ILE A 503 1.43 -16.43 14.51
CA ILE A 503 1.84 -15.02 14.51
C ILE A 503 2.24 -14.57 15.93
N ARG A 504 1.43 -14.91 16.94
CA ARG A 504 1.65 -14.52 18.34
C ARG A 504 2.89 -15.17 18.95
N GLU A 505 3.15 -16.43 18.64
CA GLU A 505 4.37 -17.18 18.96
C GLU A 505 5.62 -16.51 18.35
N ARG A 506 5.53 -16.07 17.08
CA ARG A 506 6.60 -15.28 16.46
C ARG A 506 6.79 -13.95 17.17
N ALA A 507 5.71 -13.22 17.48
CA ALA A 507 5.76 -11.92 18.14
C ALA A 507 6.27 -11.99 19.59
N GLY A 508 6.09 -13.12 20.28
CA GLY A 508 6.46 -13.30 21.67
C GLY A 508 5.44 -12.74 22.67
N ILE A 509 4.15 -12.83 22.33
CA ILE A 509 3.03 -12.45 23.20
C ILE A 509 2.17 -13.68 23.55
N ALA A 510 1.41 -13.60 24.64
CA ALA A 510 0.59 -14.71 25.13
C ALA A 510 -0.34 -15.29 24.05
N LEU A 511 -0.35 -16.62 23.92
CA LEU A 511 -1.19 -17.34 22.97
C LEU A 511 -2.67 -17.28 23.38
N LEU A 512 -3.55 -17.27 22.38
CA LEU A 512 -4.98 -17.29 22.59
C LEU A 512 -5.46 -18.72 22.92
N SER A 513 -6.42 -18.82 23.84
CA SER A 513 -7.17 -20.06 24.14
C SER A 513 -8.49 -20.17 23.36
N ASN A 514 -8.91 -19.09 22.69
CA ASN A 514 -10.14 -19.02 21.90
C ASN A 514 -10.04 -17.87 20.88
N ILE A 515 -10.65 -18.06 19.70
CA ILE A 515 -10.64 -17.11 18.59
C ILE A 515 -12.06 -16.67 18.22
N ASN A 516 -12.17 -15.46 17.69
CA ASN A 516 -13.37 -14.92 17.05
C ASN A 516 -12.93 -13.90 15.97
N MET A 517 -13.86 -13.39 15.17
CA MET A 517 -13.54 -12.39 14.13
C MET A 517 -12.94 -11.10 14.69
N GLU A 518 -13.31 -10.67 15.89
CA GLU A 518 -12.72 -9.48 16.54
C GLU A 518 -11.21 -9.66 16.77
N LYS A 519 -10.79 -10.80 17.34
CA LYS A 519 -9.38 -11.14 17.58
C LYS A 519 -8.58 -11.29 16.29
N ILE A 520 -9.18 -11.86 15.23
CA ILE A 520 -8.52 -11.96 13.91
C ILE A 520 -8.32 -10.56 13.31
N ARG A 521 -9.36 -9.70 13.36
CA ARG A 521 -9.30 -8.30 12.91
C ARG A 521 -8.29 -7.46 13.72
N HIS A 522 -8.14 -7.77 15.00
CA HIS A 522 -7.19 -7.16 15.91
C HIS A 522 -5.74 -7.59 15.60
N GLU A 523 -5.46 -8.90 15.54
CA GLU A 523 -4.14 -9.44 15.18
C GLU A 523 -3.69 -8.91 13.81
N ARG A 524 -4.63 -8.84 12.85
CA ARG A 524 -4.38 -8.27 11.53
C ARG A 524 -4.00 -6.78 11.56
N ARG A 525 -4.57 -5.99 12.48
CA ARG A 525 -4.24 -4.56 12.67
C ARG A 525 -2.82 -4.36 13.21
N VAL A 526 -2.36 -5.20 14.15
CA VAL A 526 -1.03 -5.04 14.76
C VAL A 526 0.09 -5.69 13.94
N GLU A 527 -0.17 -6.82 13.28
CA GLU A 527 0.82 -7.50 12.43
C GLU A 527 1.05 -6.75 11.12
N LEU A 528 -0.01 -6.35 10.41
CA LEU A 528 0.06 -5.69 9.08
C LEU A 528 0.07 -4.16 9.17
N ALA A 529 0.31 -3.57 10.35
CA ALA A 529 0.32 -2.13 10.56
C ALA A 529 1.24 -1.41 9.55
N PHE A 530 0.75 -0.34 8.92
CA PHE A 530 1.44 0.43 7.88
C PHE A 530 1.75 -0.30 6.55
N GLU A 531 1.40 -1.58 6.39
CA GLU A 531 1.63 -2.38 5.16
C GLU A 531 0.49 -2.21 4.14
N GLY A 532 -0.16 -1.04 4.13
CA GLY A 532 -1.26 -0.71 3.21
C GLY A 532 -2.61 -1.38 3.50
N HIS A 533 -2.68 -2.34 4.42
CA HIS A 533 -3.86 -3.20 4.60
C HIS A 533 -5.07 -2.54 5.26
N ARG A 534 -4.89 -1.80 6.36
CA ARG A 534 -6.00 -1.44 7.29
C ARG A 534 -7.15 -0.70 6.62
N PHE A 535 -6.89 0.24 5.71
CA PHE A 535 -7.95 0.97 5.00
C PHE A 535 -8.81 0.06 4.10
N TRP A 536 -8.16 -0.86 3.38
CA TRP A 536 -8.88 -1.84 2.55
C TRP A 536 -9.63 -2.88 3.39
N ASP A 537 -9.06 -3.27 4.53
CA ASP A 537 -9.72 -4.13 5.52
C ASP A 537 -11.00 -3.47 6.08
N MET A 538 -10.94 -2.19 6.50
CA MET A 538 -12.13 -1.42 6.90
C MET A 538 -13.16 -1.29 5.76
N LYS A 539 -12.70 -1.16 4.50
CA LYS A 539 -13.56 -1.10 3.31
C LYS A 539 -14.25 -2.42 2.97
N ARG A 540 -13.59 -3.57 3.13
CA ARG A 540 -14.17 -4.90 2.80
C ARG A 540 -15.06 -5.47 3.90
N TRP A 541 -14.81 -5.14 5.17
CA TRP A 541 -15.69 -5.47 6.29
C TRP A 541 -16.90 -4.53 6.45
N ARG A 542 -17.04 -3.51 5.58
CA ARG A 542 -18.08 -2.47 5.63
C ARG A 542 -18.20 -1.72 6.97
N ILE A 543 -17.07 -1.52 7.66
CA ILE A 543 -17.02 -0.75 8.91
C ILE A 543 -16.58 0.71 8.73
N ALA A 544 -16.00 1.07 7.58
CA ALA A 544 -15.45 2.41 7.34
C ALA A 544 -16.48 3.56 7.54
N HIS A 545 -17.75 3.37 7.14
CA HIS A 545 -18.82 4.35 7.31
C HIS A 545 -19.35 4.49 8.76
N LEU A 546 -18.98 3.58 9.67
CA LEU A 546 -19.54 3.58 11.02
C LEU A 546 -18.96 4.73 11.86
N ASP A 547 -19.66 5.07 12.94
CA ASP A 547 -19.13 5.99 13.94
C ASP A 547 -17.85 5.43 14.60
N VAL A 548 -16.95 6.31 15.03
CA VAL A 548 -15.72 5.95 15.73
C VAL A 548 -15.97 5.12 16.99
N ALA A 549 -17.07 5.34 17.72
CA ALA A 549 -17.47 4.53 18.87
C ALA A 549 -17.86 3.08 18.50
N GLN A 550 -18.06 2.80 17.20
CA GLN A 550 -18.33 1.47 16.64
C GLN A 550 -17.11 0.91 15.86
N GLY A 551 -15.96 1.60 15.92
CA GLY A 551 -14.73 1.21 15.21
C GLY A 551 -14.67 1.63 13.74
N GLY A 552 -15.54 2.55 13.30
CA GLY A 552 -15.48 3.14 11.96
C GLY A 552 -14.68 4.45 11.90
N LEU A 553 -14.79 5.17 10.78
CA LEU A 553 -14.06 6.41 10.54
C LEU A 553 -14.88 7.68 10.80
N ASN A 554 -16.19 7.59 11.00
CA ASN A 554 -17.02 8.79 11.17
C ASN A 554 -16.83 9.40 12.55
N GLY A 555 -16.46 10.69 12.57
CA GLY A 555 -16.03 11.38 13.78
C GLY A 555 -14.59 11.06 14.22
N PHE A 556 -13.93 10.07 13.62
CA PHE A 556 -12.54 9.72 13.95
C PHE A 556 -11.60 10.90 13.65
N ARG A 557 -10.73 11.20 14.60
CA ARG A 557 -9.63 12.16 14.43
C ARG A 557 -8.27 11.65 14.93
N GLY A 558 -8.20 10.43 15.45
CA GLY A 558 -7.07 9.98 16.25
C GLY A 558 -6.93 10.74 17.57
N THR A 559 -6.31 10.11 18.54
CA THR A 559 -5.88 10.78 19.78
C THR A 559 -4.37 10.72 19.95
N ALA A 560 -3.86 11.62 20.77
CA ALA A 560 -2.44 11.79 21.04
C ALA A 560 -2.08 11.35 22.46
N LEU A 561 -0.82 10.97 22.67
CA LEU A 561 -0.21 10.89 23.99
C LEU A 561 0.72 12.09 24.18
N TYR A 562 0.50 12.84 25.26
CA TYR A 562 1.26 14.06 25.59
C TYR A 562 2.12 13.83 26.84
N PRO A 563 3.44 13.59 26.69
CA PRO A 563 4.38 13.61 27.80
C PRO A 563 4.64 15.06 28.22
N TRP A 564 4.64 15.31 29.52
CA TRP A 564 5.01 16.59 30.12
C TRP A 564 6.16 16.38 31.09
N TYR A 565 7.17 17.24 31.04
CA TYR A 565 8.31 17.19 31.96
C TYR A 565 8.05 18.10 33.16
N ASP A 566 8.04 17.57 34.37
CA ASP A 566 7.76 18.31 35.60
C ASP A 566 9.09 18.64 36.32
N ILE A 567 9.42 19.94 36.40
CA ILE A 567 10.73 20.37 36.91
C ILE A 567 10.89 20.16 38.43
N ARG A 568 9.80 19.85 39.14
CA ARG A 568 9.77 19.76 40.61
C ARG A 568 10.44 18.50 41.14
N ASP A 569 10.42 17.42 40.37
CA ASP A 569 11.10 16.15 40.67
C ASP A 569 11.88 15.58 39.47
N GLY A 570 11.82 16.22 38.30
CA GLY A 570 12.52 15.80 37.09
C GLY A 570 11.84 14.67 36.32
N LYS A 571 10.58 14.33 36.64
CA LYS A 571 9.86 13.19 36.04
C LYS A 571 8.91 13.61 34.91
N TYR A 572 8.55 12.61 34.11
CA TYR A 572 7.53 12.72 33.06
C TYR A 572 6.17 12.25 33.58
N VAL A 573 5.12 13.02 33.25
CA VAL A 573 3.71 12.62 33.39
C VAL A 573 3.00 12.65 32.04
N PHE A 574 1.88 11.96 31.92
CA PHE A 574 1.23 11.71 30.62
C PHE A 574 -0.24 12.10 30.60
N GLU A 575 -0.66 12.73 29.50
CA GLU A 575 -2.04 13.15 29.25
C GLU A 575 -2.52 12.67 27.87
N ARG A 576 -3.84 12.48 27.72
CA ARG A 576 -4.46 12.05 26.47
C ARG A 576 -4.96 13.25 25.67
N GLY A 577 -4.33 13.53 24.54
CA GLY A 577 -4.74 14.57 23.62
C GLY A 577 -5.96 14.15 22.79
N ALA A 578 -7.16 14.34 23.35
CA ALA A 578 -8.44 14.05 22.68
C ALA A 578 -8.74 14.97 21.46
N ASN A 579 -8.03 16.10 21.37
CA ASN A 579 -8.17 17.10 20.32
C ASN A 579 -6.82 17.39 19.65
N THR A 580 -6.32 16.40 18.89
CA THR A 580 -5.26 16.63 17.89
C THR A 580 -5.65 17.79 16.96
N PRO A 581 -4.71 18.64 16.50
CA PRO A 581 -4.95 19.74 15.55
C PRO A 581 -5.18 19.22 14.12
N LYS A 582 -6.19 18.37 13.95
CA LYS A 582 -6.52 17.59 12.75
C LYS A 582 -8.03 17.43 12.60
N GLN A 583 -8.51 17.39 11.36
CA GLN A 583 -9.94 17.32 11.04
C GLN A 583 -10.57 16.01 11.54
N LYS A 584 -11.86 16.07 11.91
CA LYS A 584 -12.68 14.86 12.08
C LYS A 584 -13.01 14.29 10.71
N ARG A 585 -13.07 12.97 10.55
CA ARG A 585 -13.34 12.34 9.25
C ARG A 585 -14.83 12.01 9.06
N ILE A 586 -15.30 12.06 7.82
CA ILE A 586 -16.59 11.52 7.36
C ILE A 586 -16.38 10.68 6.10
N PHE A 587 -16.42 9.36 6.27
CA PHE A 587 -16.55 8.36 5.22
C PHE A 587 -18.04 8.07 4.97
N LEU A 588 -18.50 8.29 3.75
CA LEU A 588 -19.88 8.04 3.33
C LEU A 588 -19.99 6.69 2.62
N GLU A 589 -21.19 6.11 2.55
CA GLU A 589 -21.44 4.85 1.84
C GLU A 589 -20.95 4.87 0.38
N LYS A 590 -21.02 6.02 -0.29
CA LYS A 590 -20.48 6.16 -1.65
C LYS A 590 -18.97 5.88 -1.72
N ASN A 591 -18.19 6.19 -0.68
CA ASN A 591 -16.73 6.06 -0.67
C ASN A 591 -16.22 4.60 -0.60
N TYR A 592 -17.09 3.60 -0.42
CA TYR A 592 -16.69 2.20 -0.66
C TYR A 592 -16.28 1.98 -2.12
N TYR A 593 -16.80 2.76 -3.06
CA TYR A 593 -16.43 2.74 -4.46
C TYR A 593 -16.01 4.13 -4.95
N THR A 594 -15.15 4.18 -5.95
CA THR A 594 -14.56 5.45 -6.45
C THR A 594 -15.44 6.01 -7.55
N LYS A 595 -15.56 7.34 -7.64
CA LYS A 595 -16.23 7.98 -8.79
C LYS A 595 -15.44 7.67 -10.07
N ILE A 596 -16.12 7.17 -11.10
CA ILE A 596 -15.56 7.01 -12.45
C ILE A 596 -15.37 8.43 -13.02
N ASN A 597 -14.19 8.71 -13.60
CA ASN A 597 -13.86 10.05 -14.09
C ASN A 597 -14.74 10.42 -15.31
N GLN A 598 -15.17 11.68 -15.38
CA GLN A 598 -15.98 12.18 -16.51
C GLN A 598 -15.28 11.99 -17.86
N THR A 599 -13.94 12.12 -17.93
CA THR A 599 -13.21 11.89 -19.18
C THR A 599 -13.26 10.42 -19.61
N ASP A 600 -13.17 9.48 -18.67
CA ASP A 600 -13.29 8.05 -18.96
C ASP A 600 -14.74 7.74 -19.43
N MET A 601 -15.78 8.25 -18.75
CA MET A 601 -17.20 8.11 -19.17
C MET A 601 -17.51 8.78 -20.52
N ASN A 602 -16.96 9.96 -20.81
CA ASN A 602 -17.14 10.62 -22.10
C ASN A 602 -16.47 9.85 -23.26
N SER A 603 -15.42 9.07 -22.97
CA SER A 603 -14.74 8.22 -23.95
C SER A 603 -15.46 6.87 -24.19
N ASN A 604 -16.24 6.42 -23.21
CA ASN A 604 -17.02 5.19 -23.28
C ASN A 604 -18.38 5.41 -22.58
N PRO A 605 -19.43 5.86 -23.32
CA PRO A 605 -20.75 6.14 -22.78
C PRO A 605 -21.47 4.93 -22.16
N ASN A 606 -20.98 3.71 -22.39
CA ASN A 606 -21.51 2.49 -21.78
C ASN A 606 -21.02 2.27 -20.33
N LEU A 607 -20.21 3.19 -19.78
CA LEU A 607 -19.79 3.18 -18.37
C LEU A 607 -20.86 3.78 -17.44
N ILE A 608 -21.57 2.91 -16.73
CA ILE A 608 -22.49 3.30 -15.64
C ILE A 608 -21.68 3.76 -14.41
N GLN A 609 -21.95 4.96 -13.91
CA GLN A 609 -21.32 5.56 -12.71
C GLN A 609 -21.66 4.78 -11.42
N ASN A 610 -20.78 4.80 -10.43
CA ASN A 610 -20.99 4.14 -9.13
C ASN A 610 -22.05 4.86 -8.26
N PRO A 611 -22.72 4.14 -7.32
CA PRO A 611 -23.80 4.72 -6.51
C PRO A 611 -23.37 5.91 -5.65
N GLY A 612 -24.27 6.88 -5.50
CA GLY A 612 -24.04 8.08 -4.68
C GLY A 612 -23.20 9.18 -5.35
N TYR A 613 -22.80 9.00 -6.61
CA TYR A 613 -22.17 10.02 -7.45
C TYR A 613 -23.12 10.46 -8.56
N THR A 614 -23.04 11.72 -8.99
CA THR A 614 -23.74 12.18 -10.21
C THR A 614 -22.97 11.75 -11.45
N ASN A 615 -23.70 11.53 -12.54
CA ASN A 615 -23.15 11.59 -13.90
C ASN A 615 -22.72 13.01 -14.28
#